data_AF-A0A8C3RRD2-F1
#
_entry.id   AF-A0A8C3RRD2-F1
#
_cell.length_a   1.000
_cell.length_b   1.000
_cell.length_c   1.000
_cell.angle_alpha   90.00
_cell.angle_beta   90.00
_cell.angle_gamma   90.00
#
_symmetry.space_group_name_H-M   'P 1'
#
loop_
_entity.id
_entity.type
_entity.pdbx_description
1 polymer ?
#
loop_
_entity_poly.entity_id
_entity_poly.type
_entity_poly.pdbx_seq_one_letter_code
_entity_poly.pdbx_strand_id
1 'polypeptide(L)'
;LFPFLVNTPRSIKTVKVLRPLHSSRARKFPTKLHADVDKLFCTLCNVVLNHDRQSVIVGHFASKKHKLKEDAAQEEGRNKRQKIITGSRKNKTPAEKECVEVTWVKTLTGANIPLSKTDHPLVREFLDSRVRNGGMISARTQLTETCFPEVYLKEKENLKLKLKDRKIAVIFDECCDDEARSVLNVLFAPLQPDFSRMLTLFWWIQCF
;
A
#
# COMPACT_ATOMS: atom_id res chain seq x y z
N LEU A 1 48.02 26.21 86.72
CA LEU A 1 48.42 25.03 85.93
C LEU A 1 47.26 24.04 85.92
N PHE A 2 46.52 23.93 84.81
CA PHE A 2 45.50 22.89 84.60
C PHE A 2 45.94 22.06 83.39
N PRO A 3 45.92 20.72 83.46
CA PRO A 3 46.53 19.85 82.45
C PRO A 3 45.61 19.57 81.26
N PHE A 4 46.27 19.35 80.13
CA PHE A 4 45.73 18.90 78.85
C PHE A 4 44.81 17.67 78.97
N LEU A 5 43.62 17.76 78.39
CA LEU A 5 42.81 16.60 77.97
C LEU A 5 42.65 16.68 76.45
N VAL A 6 43.32 15.74 75.78
CA VAL A 6 43.29 15.53 74.33
C VAL A 6 41.88 15.11 73.94
N ASN A 7 41.14 15.98 73.24
CA ASN A 7 39.88 15.63 72.59
C ASN A 7 40.16 15.25 71.14
N THR A 8 39.93 13.99 70.80
CA THR A 8 39.98 13.47 69.43
C THR A 8 38.73 13.91 68.65
N PRO A 9 38.85 14.38 67.40
CA PRO A 9 37.69 14.75 66.60
C PRO A 9 36.89 13.51 66.17
N ARG A 10 35.60 13.49 66.50
CA ARG A 10 34.58 12.56 65.98
C ARG A 10 34.56 12.63 64.44
N SER A 11 34.90 11.51 63.80
CA SER A 11 34.76 11.32 62.36
C SER A 11 33.30 11.43 61.94
N ILE A 12 32.99 12.46 61.13
CA ILE A 12 31.68 12.63 60.48
C ILE A 12 31.58 11.57 59.38
N LYS A 13 30.78 10.53 59.63
CA LYS A 13 30.45 9.52 58.60
C LYS A 13 29.55 10.17 57.56
N THR A 14 30.09 10.49 56.40
CA THR A 14 29.31 10.88 55.22
C THR A 14 28.45 9.69 54.78
N VAL A 15 27.13 9.83 54.88
CA VAL A 15 26.18 8.85 54.31
C VAL A 15 26.28 8.95 52.79
N LYS A 16 26.97 7.98 52.16
CA LYS A 16 26.90 7.80 50.71
C LYS A 16 25.49 7.37 50.35
N VAL A 17 24.69 8.28 49.80
CA VAL A 17 23.38 7.93 49.22
C VAL A 17 23.64 6.94 48.09
N LEU A 18 23.23 5.69 48.29
CA LEU A 18 23.39 4.62 47.31
C LEU A 18 22.52 4.95 46.10
N ARG A 19 23.14 5.41 45.00
CA ARG A 19 22.42 5.73 43.76
C ARG A 19 21.81 4.45 43.19
N PRO A 20 20.50 4.41 42.90
CA PRO A 20 19.86 3.22 42.36
C PRO A 20 20.47 2.84 41.02
N LEU A 21 20.91 1.59 40.88
CA LEU A 21 21.48 1.09 39.64
C LEU A 21 20.42 1.10 38.52
N HIS A 22 20.88 1.38 37.31
CA HIS A 22 20.13 1.34 36.08
C HIS A 22 19.17 0.11 35.96
N SER A 23 19.71 -1.07 36.26
CA SER A 23 18.98 -2.35 36.24
C SER A 23 17.85 -2.43 37.28
N SER A 24 18.00 -1.77 38.44
CA SER A 24 16.95 -1.70 39.47
C SER A 24 15.74 -0.89 39.01
N ARG A 25 15.93 0.11 38.13
CA ARG A 25 14.84 0.92 37.57
C ARG A 25 14.10 0.19 36.45
N ALA A 26 14.81 -0.52 35.57
CA ALA A 26 14.20 -1.38 34.57
C ALA A 26 13.34 -2.48 35.21
N ARG A 27 13.78 -3.07 36.33
CA ARG A 27 12.98 -4.05 37.10
C ARG A 27 11.70 -3.47 37.70
N LYS A 28 11.67 -2.17 38.02
CA LYS A 28 10.44 -1.51 38.53
C LYS A 28 9.39 -1.29 37.45
N PHE A 29 9.79 -1.21 36.18
CA PHE A 29 8.89 -1.02 35.04
C PHE A 29 9.27 -1.95 33.87
N PRO A 30 9.14 -3.28 34.05
CA PRO A 30 9.70 -4.27 33.14
C PRO A 30 9.06 -4.25 31.74
N THR A 31 7.84 -3.75 31.61
CA THR A 31 7.11 -3.65 30.33
C THR A 31 7.41 -2.37 29.55
N LYS A 32 7.90 -1.32 30.22
CA LYS A 32 8.08 0.01 29.61
C LYS A 32 9.54 0.43 29.44
N LEU A 33 10.44 -0.19 30.20
CA LEU A 33 11.86 0.17 30.24
C LEU A 33 12.74 -1.05 30.04
N HIS A 34 13.83 -0.87 29.30
CA HIS A 34 14.90 -1.87 29.21
C HIS A 34 16.26 -1.23 29.52
N ALA A 35 17.18 -2.08 30.00
CA ALA A 35 18.53 -1.73 30.39
C ALA A 35 19.52 -2.28 29.38
N ASP A 36 20.37 -1.41 28.83
CA ASP A 36 21.47 -1.86 27.98
C ASP A 36 22.77 -1.13 28.31
N VAL A 37 23.85 -1.90 28.47
CA VAL A 37 25.25 -1.53 28.79
C VAL A 37 25.43 -0.22 29.60
N ASP A 38 24.61 0.01 30.64
CA ASP A 38 24.61 1.17 31.57
C ASP A 38 23.68 2.37 31.24
N LYS A 39 22.70 2.21 30.33
CA LYS A 39 21.70 3.24 29.99
C LYS A 39 20.25 2.73 30.08
N LEU A 40 19.34 3.65 30.42
CA LEU A 40 17.89 3.39 30.51
C LEU A 40 17.23 3.76 29.23
N PHE A 41 16.51 2.82 28.64
CA PHE A 41 15.76 3.08 27.44
C PHE A 41 14.29 2.88 27.70
N CYS A 42 13.47 3.79 27.20
CA CYS A 42 12.06 3.53 27.06
C CYS A 42 11.82 2.68 25.82
N THR A 43 11.16 1.54 25.97
CA THR A 43 10.88 0.59 24.87
C THR A 43 10.00 1.20 23.78
N LEU A 44 9.02 2.03 24.15
CA LEU A 44 8.09 2.66 23.20
C LEU A 44 8.69 3.89 22.50
N CYS A 45 9.45 4.68 23.25
CA CYS A 45 10.01 5.93 22.72
C CYS A 45 11.39 5.75 22.08
N ASN A 46 12.10 4.66 22.40
CA ASN A 46 13.49 4.39 22.08
C ASN A 46 14.44 5.57 22.41
N VAL A 47 14.19 6.22 23.56
CA VAL A 47 14.99 7.34 24.05
C VAL A 47 15.72 6.96 25.33
N VAL A 48 16.93 7.50 25.49
CA VAL A 48 17.72 7.36 26.72
C VAL A 48 17.09 8.21 27.82
N LEU A 49 16.81 7.60 28.98
CA LEU A 49 16.31 8.26 30.17
C LEU A 49 17.42 8.30 31.24
N ASN A 50 17.45 9.39 32.01
CA ASN A 50 18.31 9.46 33.18
C ASN A 50 17.71 8.60 34.31
N HIS A 51 18.49 7.64 34.82
CA HIS A 51 18.08 6.69 35.85
C HIS A 51 18.21 7.23 37.29
N ASP A 52 18.93 8.33 37.48
CA ASP A 52 19.17 8.95 38.79
C ASP A 52 17.89 9.50 39.43
N ARG A 53 17.01 10.07 38.61
CA ARG A 53 15.80 10.78 39.05
C ARG A 53 14.54 10.07 38.59
N GLN A 54 13.82 9.46 39.54
CA GLN A 54 12.54 8.80 39.26
C GLN A 54 11.49 9.76 38.68
N SER A 55 11.50 11.04 39.09
CA SER A 55 10.59 12.06 38.56
C SER A 55 10.76 12.29 37.05
N VAL A 56 11.97 12.13 36.52
CA VAL A 56 12.23 12.26 35.07
C VAL A 56 11.62 11.09 34.30
N ILE A 57 11.69 9.88 34.87
CA ILE A 57 11.09 8.67 34.28
C ILE A 57 9.56 8.77 34.31
N VAL A 58 8.98 9.19 35.44
CA VAL A 58 7.51 9.34 35.56
C VAL A 58 7.00 10.50 34.70
N GLY A 59 7.73 11.62 34.65
CA GLY A 59 7.41 12.74 33.76
C GLY A 59 7.50 12.37 32.28
N HIS A 60 8.42 11.47 31.91
CA HIS A 60 8.49 10.91 30.56
C HIS A 60 7.20 10.14 30.20
N PHE A 61 6.70 9.26 31.09
CA PHE A 61 5.44 8.54 30.85
C PHE A 61 4.23 9.47 30.77
N ALA A 62 4.23 10.56 31.53
CA ALA A 62 3.15 11.55 31.49
C ALA A 62 3.17 12.44 30.23
N SER A 63 4.27 12.45 29.47
CA SER A 63 4.42 13.28 28.27
C SER A 63 3.45 12.87 27.16
N LYS A 64 2.88 13.86 26.47
CA LYS A 64 2.00 13.67 25.31
C LYS A 64 2.62 12.77 24.24
N LYS A 65 3.95 12.87 24.03
CA LYS A 65 4.68 12.05 23.04
C LYS A 65 4.72 10.56 23.43
N HIS A 66 4.79 10.25 24.72
CA HIS A 66 4.79 8.87 25.21
C HIS A 66 3.39 8.27 25.10
N LYS A 67 2.36 8.99 25.56
CA LYS A 67 0.97 8.54 25.49
C LYS A 67 0.51 8.25 24.06
N LEU A 68 0.81 9.13 23.11
CA LEU A 68 0.48 8.91 21.68
C LEU A 68 1.12 7.63 21.11
N LYS A 69 2.35 7.31 21.52
CA LYS A 69 3.03 6.08 21.09
C LYS A 69 2.51 4.84 21.84
N GLU A 70 2.11 4.98 23.09
CA GLU A 70 1.49 3.93 23.89
C GLU A 70 0.12 3.52 23.32
N ASP A 71 -0.71 4.50 22.95
CA ASP A 71 -2.00 4.28 22.30
C ASP A 71 -1.82 3.60 20.93
N ALA A 72 -0.83 4.04 20.13
CA ALA A 72 -0.52 3.41 18.84
C ALA A 72 -0.01 1.97 18.97
N ALA A 73 0.78 1.66 20.00
CA ALA A 73 1.30 0.32 20.24
C ALA A 73 0.23 -0.67 20.73
N GLN A 74 -0.80 -0.19 21.44
CA GLN A 74 -1.95 -1.04 21.81
C GLN A 74 -2.80 -1.42 20.60
N GLU A 75 -2.96 -0.51 19.63
CA GLU A 75 -3.65 -0.79 18.36
C GLU A 75 -2.85 -1.77 17.48
N GLU A 76 -1.51 -1.64 17.43
CA GLU A 76 -0.63 -2.57 16.68
C GLU A 76 -0.56 -3.97 17.30
N GLY A 77 -0.68 -4.11 18.63
CA GLY A 77 -0.66 -5.39 19.32
C GLY A 77 -1.78 -6.36 18.90
N ARG A 78 -2.87 -5.83 18.33
CA ARG A 78 -4.01 -6.60 17.80
C ARG A 78 -3.77 -7.14 16.38
N ASN A 79 -2.81 -6.57 15.64
CA ASN A 79 -2.54 -6.89 14.23
C ASN A 79 -1.05 -7.20 14.00
N LYS A 80 -0.55 -8.31 14.54
CA LYS A 80 0.81 -8.77 14.25
C LYS A 80 0.94 -9.33 12.83
N ARG A 81 1.36 -8.48 11.90
CA ARG A 81 2.19 -8.86 10.74
C ARG A 81 3.34 -7.87 10.63
N GLN A 82 4.57 -8.37 10.74
CA GLN A 82 5.79 -7.59 10.59
C GLN A 82 5.80 -6.88 9.23
N LYS A 83 6.00 -5.56 9.22
CA LYS A 83 6.25 -4.77 8.01
C LYS A 83 7.68 -4.23 8.05
N ILE A 84 8.45 -4.61 7.05
CA ILE A 84 9.71 -3.97 6.67
C ILE A 84 9.41 -2.50 6.35
N ILE A 85 10.20 -1.57 6.90
CA ILE A 85 10.09 -0.13 6.69
C ILE A 85 10.39 0.16 5.22
N THR A 86 9.34 0.40 4.43
CA THR A 86 9.40 1.21 3.21
C THR A 86 8.30 2.26 3.32
N GLY A 87 8.64 3.49 2.93
CA GLY A 87 7.90 4.72 3.23
C GLY A 87 6.39 4.63 3.05
N SER A 88 5.68 5.39 3.89
CA SER A 88 4.24 5.49 3.99
C SER A 88 3.55 5.72 2.62
N ARG A 89 3.28 4.65 1.88
CA ARG A 89 2.18 4.60 0.92
C ARG A 89 0.95 4.24 1.73
N LYS A 90 -0.03 5.15 1.75
CA LYS A 90 -1.39 4.82 2.18
C LYS A 90 -1.81 3.60 1.36
N ASN A 91 -1.78 2.40 1.95
CA ASN A 91 -2.30 1.20 1.32
C ASN A 91 -3.81 1.41 1.21
N LYS A 92 -4.27 1.85 0.04
CA LYS A 92 -5.68 1.99 -0.30
C LYS A 92 -6.30 0.61 -0.46
N THR A 93 -7.61 0.52 -0.23
CA THR A 93 -8.31 -0.77 -0.17
C THR A 93 -8.27 -1.50 -1.52
N PRO A 94 -8.27 -2.84 -1.55
CA PRO A 94 -8.29 -3.62 -2.79
C PRO A 94 -9.41 -3.21 -3.76
N ALA A 95 -10.59 -2.88 -3.21
CA ALA A 95 -11.76 -2.44 -3.98
C ALA A 95 -11.55 -1.10 -4.73
N GLU A 96 -10.81 -0.16 -4.15
CA GLU A 96 -10.49 1.10 -4.81
C GLU A 96 -9.53 0.89 -5.99
N LYS A 97 -8.60 -0.07 -5.88
CA LYS A 97 -7.66 -0.42 -6.95
C LYS A 97 -8.39 -1.04 -8.14
N GLU A 98 -9.21 -2.05 -7.86
CA GLU A 98 -10.00 -2.76 -8.86
C GLU A 98 -10.90 -1.81 -9.67
N CYS A 99 -11.56 -0.87 -9.00
CA CYS A 99 -12.41 0.13 -9.65
C CYS A 99 -11.64 1.04 -10.62
N VAL A 100 -10.44 1.49 -10.26
CA VAL A 100 -9.59 2.36 -11.11
C VAL A 100 -9.08 1.59 -12.32
N GLU A 101 -8.62 0.35 -12.14
CA GLU A 101 -8.08 -0.48 -13.22
C GLU A 101 -9.17 -0.86 -14.24
N VAL A 102 -10.35 -1.28 -13.78
CA VAL A 102 -11.49 -1.58 -14.65
C VAL A 102 -11.89 -0.36 -15.47
N THR A 103 -11.94 0.82 -14.83
CA THR A 103 -12.27 2.06 -15.53
C THR A 103 -11.22 2.40 -16.58
N TRP A 104 -9.94 2.27 -16.25
CA TRP A 104 -8.83 2.52 -17.18
C TRP A 104 -8.88 1.61 -18.40
N VAL A 105 -9.06 0.30 -18.21
CA VAL A 105 -9.18 -0.68 -19.31
C VAL A 105 -10.36 -0.33 -20.21
N LYS A 106 -11.53 0.00 -19.62
CA LYS A 106 -12.69 0.43 -20.41
C LYS A 106 -12.45 1.69 -21.20
N THR A 107 -11.76 2.68 -20.64
CA THR A 107 -11.42 3.93 -21.34
C THR A 107 -10.53 3.65 -22.54
N LEU A 108 -9.47 2.85 -22.38
CA LEU A 108 -8.57 2.51 -23.47
C LEU A 108 -9.29 1.73 -24.57
N THR A 109 -10.05 0.69 -24.21
CA THR A 109 -10.81 -0.11 -25.18
C THR A 109 -11.86 0.74 -25.90
N GLY A 110 -12.59 1.61 -25.17
CA GLY A 110 -13.60 2.50 -25.77
C GLY A 110 -13.01 3.56 -26.69
N ALA A 111 -11.76 3.97 -26.45
CA ALA A 111 -11.04 4.92 -27.30
C ALA A 111 -10.22 4.25 -28.42
N ASN A 112 -10.30 2.91 -28.55
CA ASN A 112 -9.46 2.12 -29.46
C ASN A 112 -7.95 2.36 -29.26
N ILE A 113 -7.52 2.50 -28.00
CA ILE A 113 -6.12 2.70 -27.63
C ILE A 113 -5.56 1.37 -27.13
N PRO A 114 -4.45 0.86 -27.70
CA PRO A 114 -3.83 -0.37 -27.25
C PRO A 114 -3.41 -0.31 -25.78
N LEU A 115 -3.68 -1.39 -25.02
CA LEU A 115 -3.26 -1.51 -23.62
C LEU A 115 -1.75 -1.36 -23.43
N SER A 116 -0.95 -1.68 -24.45
CA SER A 116 0.50 -1.47 -24.48
C SER A 116 0.92 -0.02 -24.25
N LYS A 117 0.07 0.96 -24.58
CA LYS A 117 0.33 2.37 -24.30
C LYS A 117 0.32 2.70 -22.81
N THR A 118 -0.28 1.86 -21.97
CA THR A 118 -0.24 2.03 -20.50
C THR A 118 1.19 1.98 -19.96
N ASP A 119 2.05 1.15 -20.56
CA ASP A 119 3.44 0.98 -20.10
C ASP A 119 4.40 2.01 -20.71
N HIS A 120 3.90 2.91 -21.57
CA HIS A 120 4.71 3.96 -22.13
C HIS A 120 5.19 4.93 -21.03
N PRO A 121 6.49 5.29 -20.97
CA PRO A 121 7.04 6.09 -19.88
C PRO A 121 6.31 7.42 -19.66
N LEU A 122 5.99 8.14 -20.74
CA LEU A 122 5.24 9.41 -20.65
C LEU A 122 3.82 9.23 -20.10
N VAL A 123 3.17 8.10 -20.42
CA VAL A 123 1.82 7.80 -19.91
C VAL A 123 1.94 7.46 -18.42
N ARG A 124 2.93 6.67 -18.02
CA ARG A 124 3.21 6.38 -16.60
C ARG A 124 3.48 7.63 -15.79
N GLU A 125 4.36 8.49 -16.27
CA GLU A 125 4.67 9.76 -15.63
C GLU A 125 3.43 10.66 -15.50
N PHE A 126 2.61 10.74 -16.54
CA PHE A 126 1.35 11.48 -16.51
C PHE A 126 0.35 10.90 -15.49
N LEU A 127 0.17 9.58 -15.48
CA LEU A 127 -0.70 8.89 -14.54
C LEU A 127 -0.25 9.09 -13.10
N ASP A 128 1.05 9.01 -12.83
CA ASP A 128 1.63 9.18 -11.50
C ASP A 128 1.55 10.63 -11.00
N SER A 129 1.79 11.62 -11.89
CA SER A 129 1.90 13.03 -11.50
C SER A 129 0.59 13.80 -11.57
N ARG A 130 -0.32 13.47 -12.49
CA ARG A 130 -1.53 14.26 -12.77
C ARG A 130 -2.83 13.54 -12.43
N VAL A 131 -2.85 12.22 -12.42
CA VAL A 131 -4.08 11.45 -12.19
C VAL A 131 -4.17 11.00 -10.74
N ARG A 132 -5.25 11.38 -10.07
CA ARG A 132 -5.55 10.87 -8.73
C ARG A 132 -5.67 9.35 -8.80
N ASN A 133 -4.82 8.65 -8.04
CA ASN A 133 -4.72 7.18 -8.04
C ASN A 133 -4.12 6.58 -9.33
N GLY A 134 -3.55 7.36 -10.24
CA GLY A 134 -2.98 6.82 -11.48
C GLY A 134 -1.83 5.84 -11.23
N GLY A 135 -1.02 6.07 -10.20
CA GLY A 135 0.01 5.11 -9.78
C GLY A 135 -0.48 3.80 -9.16
N MET A 136 -1.80 3.58 -9.12
CA MET A 136 -2.39 2.28 -8.77
C MET A 136 -2.66 1.40 -10.01
N ILE A 137 -2.67 1.99 -11.21
CA ILE A 137 -2.90 1.27 -12.46
C ILE A 137 -1.70 0.34 -12.67
N SER A 138 -1.93 -0.97 -12.70
CA SER A 138 -0.86 -1.95 -12.87
C SER A 138 -0.27 -1.95 -14.29
N ALA A 139 0.85 -2.66 -14.47
CA ALA A 139 1.46 -2.94 -15.78
C ALA A 139 0.49 -3.64 -16.74
N ARG A 140 0.71 -3.52 -18.06
CA ARG A 140 -0.09 -4.23 -19.08
C ARG A 140 -0.31 -5.70 -18.71
N THR A 141 0.77 -6.42 -18.37
CA THR A 141 0.72 -7.85 -18.06
C THR A 141 -0.28 -8.15 -16.93
N GLN A 142 -0.22 -7.38 -15.83
CA GLN A 142 -1.16 -7.56 -14.73
C GLN A 142 -2.58 -7.21 -15.13
N LEU A 143 -2.79 -6.12 -15.87
CA LEU A 143 -4.12 -5.74 -16.36
C LEU A 143 -4.72 -6.84 -17.25
N THR A 144 -3.91 -7.47 -18.10
CA THR A 144 -4.33 -8.58 -18.97
C THR A 144 -4.67 -9.84 -18.18
N GLU A 145 -3.97 -10.13 -17.09
CA GLU A 145 -4.20 -11.33 -16.29
C GLU A 145 -5.36 -11.20 -15.29
N THR A 146 -5.50 -10.04 -14.64
CA THR A 146 -6.47 -9.88 -13.54
C THR A 146 -7.75 -9.19 -13.98
N CYS A 147 -7.65 -8.07 -14.70
CA CYS A 147 -8.79 -7.20 -14.97
C CYS A 147 -9.48 -7.53 -16.30
N PHE A 148 -8.68 -7.85 -17.33
CA PHE A 148 -9.18 -8.08 -18.68
C PHE A 148 -10.18 -9.26 -18.78
N PRO A 149 -9.97 -10.41 -18.12
CA PRO A 149 -10.91 -11.52 -18.21
C PRO A 149 -12.30 -11.17 -17.68
N GLU A 150 -12.37 -10.41 -16.59
CA GLU A 150 -13.63 -10.00 -15.97
C GLU A 150 -14.39 -9.00 -16.84
N VAL A 151 -13.69 -7.99 -17.38
CA VAL A 151 -14.28 -7.02 -18.31
C VAL A 151 -14.76 -7.73 -19.57
N TYR A 152 -13.96 -8.65 -20.11
CA TYR A 152 -14.33 -9.43 -21.29
C TYR A 152 -15.58 -10.28 -21.06
N LEU A 153 -15.66 -11.02 -19.95
CA LEU A 153 -16.82 -11.86 -19.64
C LEU A 153 -18.09 -11.01 -19.51
N LYS A 154 -18.01 -9.87 -18.83
CA LYS A 154 -19.14 -8.95 -18.69
C LYS A 154 -19.60 -8.41 -20.04
N GLU A 155 -18.68 -7.97 -20.90
CA GLU A 155 -19.04 -7.46 -22.23
C GLU A 155 -19.54 -8.57 -23.17
N LYS A 156 -19.03 -9.80 -23.02
CA LYS A 156 -19.52 -10.98 -23.74
C LYS A 156 -20.98 -11.28 -23.39
N GLU A 157 -21.34 -11.25 -22.11
CA GLU A 157 -22.74 -11.43 -21.69
C GLU A 157 -23.64 -10.27 -22.16
N ASN A 158 -23.16 -9.02 -22.09
CA ASN A 158 -23.88 -7.88 -22.67
C ASN A 158 -24.12 -8.05 -24.17
N LEU A 159 -23.13 -8.55 -24.91
CA LEU A 159 -23.22 -8.80 -26.33
C LEU A 159 -24.24 -9.91 -26.64
N LYS A 160 -24.20 -11.03 -25.89
CA LYS A 160 -25.21 -12.09 -26.01
C LYS A 160 -26.63 -11.56 -25.82
N LEU A 161 -26.85 -10.72 -24.82
CA LEU A 161 -28.15 -10.09 -24.58
C LEU A 161 -28.59 -9.19 -25.74
N LYS A 162 -27.67 -8.39 -26.30
CA LYS A 162 -27.96 -7.53 -27.46
C LYS A 162 -28.29 -8.31 -28.73
N LEU A 163 -27.66 -9.47 -28.89
CA LEU A 163 -27.83 -10.35 -30.06
C LEU A 163 -28.97 -11.35 -29.90
N LYS A 164 -29.53 -11.49 -28.70
CA LYS A 164 -30.65 -12.38 -28.42
C LYS A 164 -31.82 -12.06 -29.35
N ASP A 165 -32.39 -13.11 -29.95
CA ASP A 165 -33.55 -13.04 -30.85
C ASP A 165 -33.35 -12.20 -32.13
N ARG A 166 -32.10 -11.87 -32.49
CA ARG A 166 -31.75 -11.18 -33.74
C ARG A 166 -31.18 -12.17 -34.76
N LYS A 167 -31.48 -11.93 -36.05
CA LYS A 167 -30.76 -12.60 -37.13
C LYS A 167 -29.34 -12.05 -37.18
N ILE A 168 -28.35 -12.92 -37.33
CA ILE A 168 -26.93 -12.54 -37.34
C ILE A 168 -26.35 -13.03 -38.67
N ALA A 169 -25.68 -12.14 -39.40
CA ALA A 169 -24.81 -12.51 -40.50
C ALA A 169 -23.43 -12.88 -39.94
N VAL A 170 -22.88 -14.00 -40.40
CA VAL A 170 -21.52 -14.43 -40.10
C VAL A 170 -20.75 -14.40 -41.42
N ILE A 171 -19.68 -13.61 -41.46
CA ILE A 171 -18.84 -13.42 -42.65
C ILE A 171 -17.47 -14.03 -42.33
N PHE A 172 -17.01 -14.89 -43.23
CA PHE A 172 -15.70 -15.53 -43.18
C PHE A 172 -14.83 -14.92 -44.27
N ASP A 173 -13.66 -14.46 -43.88
CA ASP A 173 -12.66 -13.90 -44.78
C ASP A 173 -11.31 -14.53 -44.46
N GLU A 174 -10.76 -15.30 -45.39
CA GLU A 174 -9.45 -15.92 -45.25
C GLU A 174 -8.41 -15.00 -45.91
N CYS A 175 -7.49 -14.49 -45.11
CA CYS A 175 -6.38 -13.65 -45.56
C CYS A 175 -5.05 -14.20 -45.08
N CYS A 176 -3.94 -13.72 -45.64
CA CYS A 176 -2.61 -13.98 -45.09
C CYS A 176 -2.11 -12.73 -44.36
N ASP A 177 -1.40 -12.91 -43.24
CA ASP A 177 -0.69 -11.80 -42.60
C ASP A 177 0.64 -11.46 -43.30
N ASP A 178 1.36 -10.47 -42.77
CA ASP A 178 2.67 -10.02 -43.25
C ASP A 178 3.77 -11.09 -43.10
N GLU A 179 3.55 -12.10 -42.27
CA GLU A 179 4.40 -13.28 -42.09
C GLU A 179 3.95 -14.48 -42.94
N ALA A 180 3.01 -14.28 -43.89
CA ALA A 180 2.41 -15.30 -44.76
C ALA A 180 1.70 -16.44 -44.02
N ARG A 181 1.24 -16.21 -42.78
CA ARG A 181 0.39 -17.14 -42.04
C ARG A 181 -1.06 -16.95 -42.48
N SER A 182 -1.77 -18.05 -42.71
CA SER A 182 -3.21 -18.02 -42.97
C SER A 182 -3.97 -17.55 -41.73
N VAL A 183 -4.78 -16.52 -41.88
CA VAL A 183 -5.63 -15.89 -40.87
C VAL A 183 -7.08 -15.96 -41.35
N LEU A 184 -7.97 -16.53 -40.53
CA LEU A 184 -9.41 -16.52 -40.77
C LEU A 184 -10.08 -15.42 -39.94
N ASN A 185 -10.50 -14.34 -40.60
CA ASN A 185 -11.31 -13.30 -40.01
C ASN A 185 -12.77 -13.75 -39.96
N VAL A 186 -13.36 -13.72 -38.78
CA VAL A 186 -14.79 -14.03 -38.58
C VAL A 186 -15.49 -12.78 -38.07
N LEU A 187 -16.36 -12.21 -38.89
CA LEU A 187 -17.15 -11.02 -38.54
C LEU A 187 -18.60 -11.42 -38.25
N PHE A 188 -19.14 -10.92 -37.14
CA PHE A 188 -20.55 -11.08 -36.75
C PHE A 188 -21.27 -9.74 -36.89
N ALA A 189 -22.34 -9.69 -37.66
CA ALA A 189 -23.14 -8.48 -37.86
C ALA A 189 -24.63 -8.74 -37.57
N PRO A 190 -25.29 -7.98 -36.66
CA PRO A 190 -26.72 -8.10 -36.46
C PRO A 190 -27.47 -7.58 -37.69
N LEU A 191 -28.38 -8.40 -38.22
CA LEU A 191 -29.28 -8.01 -39.30
C LEU A 191 -30.45 -7.23 -38.69
N GLN A 192 -30.56 -5.95 -39.03
CA GLN A 192 -31.75 -5.17 -38.69
C GLN A 192 -32.93 -5.62 -39.57
N PRO A 193 -34.16 -5.70 -39.04
CA PRO A 193 -35.33 -6.14 -39.78
C PRO A 193 -35.81 -5.15 -40.85
N ASP A 194 -35.19 -3.97 -40.97
CA ASP A 194 -35.63 -2.95 -41.92
C ASP A 194 -34.94 -3.12 -43.28
N PHE A 195 -35.70 -3.69 -44.21
CA PHE A 195 -35.43 -3.71 -45.65
C PHE A 195 -35.37 -2.27 -46.21
N SER A 196 -34.25 -1.58 -46.02
CA SER A 196 -33.81 -0.55 -46.94
C SER A 196 -32.31 -0.31 -46.79
N ARG A 197 -31.55 -1.02 -47.62
CA ARG A 197 -30.25 -0.61 -48.17
C ARG A 197 -29.30 0.12 -47.21
N MET A 198 -28.75 -0.59 -46.23
CA MET A 198 -27.34 -0.42 -45.89
C MET A 198 -26.92 -1.58 -44.99
N LEU A 199 -26.13 -2.50 -45.55
CA LEU A 199 -25.09 -3.10 -44.73
C LEU A 199 -24.23 -1.91 -44.30
N THR A 200 -24.45 -1.37 -43.11
CA THR A 200 -23.47 -0.51 -42.46
C THR A 200 -22.24 -1.37 -42.25
N LEU A 201 -21.41 -1.43 -43.29
CA LEU A 201 -20.02 -1.84 -43.22
C LEU A 201 -19.38 -0.85 -42.25
N PHE A 202 -19.42 -1.19 -40.96
CA PHE A 202 -18.60 -0.52 -39.97
C PHE A 202 -17.17 -0.70 -40.43
N TRP A 203 -16.58 0.46 -40.72
CA TRP A 203 -15.25 0.67 -41.24
C TRP A 203 -14.20 -0.27 -40.65
N TRP A 204 -13.31 -0.72 -41.55
CA TRP A 204 -11.98 -1.27 -41.31
C TRP A 204 -11.42 -0.94 -39.92
N ILE A 205 -11.21 -1.98 -39.10
CA ILE A 205 -10.17 -1.95 -38.08
C ILE A 205 -9.09 -2.91 -38.58
N GLN A 206 -8.07 -2.30 -39.17
CA GLN A 206 -6.79 -2.92 -39.43
C GLN A 206 -6.21 -3.35 -38.08
N CYS A 207 -5.90 -4.63 -37.96
CA CYS A 207 -5.20 -5.21 -36.82
C CYS A 207 -3.91 -4.44 -36.54
N PHE A 208 -3.72 -4.03 -35.29
CA PHE A 208 -2.44 -3.67 -34.67
C PHE A 208 -2.44 -4.12 -33.21
#